data_AF-A0A1W9LZ23-F1
#
_entry.id   AF-A0A1W9LZ23-F1
#
_cell.length_a   1.000
_cell.length_b   1.000
_cell.length_c   1.000
_cell.angle_alpha   90.00
_cell.angle_beta   90.00
_cell.angle_gamma   90.00
#
_symmetry.space_group_name_H-M   'P 1'
#
loop_
_entity.id
_entity.type
_entity.pdbx_description
1 polymer ?
#
loop_
_entity_poly.entity_id
_entity_poly.type
_entity_poly.pdbx_seq_one_letter_code
_entity_poly.pdbx_strand_id
1 'polypeptide(L)'
;MLEELAQLRAENEQLRRLEKRGQEVNALLKCARAVLHSTSFAETAREIFDVCRELIGATSGYVALLSPDGEENEVLFLEAGGLDCTVDQNLPMPIRGLRAVSYKLHKAVYDNRFMTSEWVGFMPAGHVVLENVLFAPLVNDNRAVGLLGIANKKGGFTDEDARMAAAFGELAAIALQNSRTLDKLQAALQNIKTLHGLLPICSSCKKIRDDKGYWNHLEVYIRDHSDADFTHSLCPDCITKLYPTLKLD
;
A
#
# COMPACT_ATOMS: atom_id res chain seq x y z
N MET A 1 25.97 -23.88 -45.40
CA MET A 1 26.74 -22.79 -44.75
C MET A 1 25.94 -21.49 -44.56
N LEU A 2 25.50 -20.76 -45.60
CA LEU A 2 24.69 -19.53 -45.38
C LEU A 2 23.29 -19.81 -44.79
N GLU A 3 22.63 -20.87 -45.24
CA GLU A 3 21.32 -21.31 -44.71
C GLU A 3 21.42 -21.80 -43.27
N GLU A 4 22.41 -22.64 -42.95
CA GLU A 4 22.71 -23.07 -41.57
C GLU A 4 22.98 -21.89 -40.63
N LEU A 5 23.74 -20.88 -41.08
CA LEU A 5 24.03 -19.70 -40.27
C LEU A 5 22.76 -18.86 -40.02
N ALA A 6 21.87 -18.77 -41.02
CA ALA A 6 20.59 -18.08 -40.86
C ALA A 6 19.65 -18.84 -39.91
N GLN A 7 19.61 -20.16 -40.02
CA GLN A 7 18.81 -21.03 -39.15
C GLN A 7 19.29 -20.95 -37.68
N LEU A 8 20.61 -21.03 -37.46
CA LEU A 8 21.20 -20.90 -36.12
C LEU A 8 20.94 -19.50 -35.51
N ARG A 9 20.94 -18.43 -36.32
CA ARG A 9 20.59 -17.08 -35.85
C ARG A 9 19.12 -16.98 -35.43
N ALA A 10 18.21 -17.53 -36.22
CA ALA A 10 16.78 -17.54 -35.90
C ALA A 10 16.50 -18.33 -34.61
N GLU A 11 17.14 -19.49 -34.44
CA GLU A 11 17.01 -20.32 -33.23
C GLU A 11 17.55 -19.61 -31.99
N ASN A 12 18.71 -18.96 -32.08
CA ASN A 12 19.24 -18.14 -30.99
C ASN A 12 18.33 -16.95 -30.63
N GLU A 13 17.71 -16.31 -31.61
CA GLU A 13 16.77 -15.22 -31.35
C GLU A 13 15.50 -15.74 -30.65
N GLN A 14 15.01 -16.92 -31.05
CA GLN A 14 13.87 -17.56 -30.41
C GLN A 14 14.19 -17.96 -28.95
N LEU A 15 15.36 -18.54 -28.70
CA LEU A 15 15.82 -18.88 -27.34
C LEU A 15 15.90 -17.64 -26.46
N ARG A 16 16.50 -16.54 -26.95
CA ARG A 16 16.56 -15.27 -26.21
C ARG A 16 15.16 -14.72 -25.88
N ARG A 17 14.20 -14.83 -26.80
CA ARG A 17 12.81 -14.43 -26.54
C ARG A 17 12.16 -15.29 -25.46
N LEU A 18 12.38 -16.60 -25.47
CA LEU A 18 11.87 -17.52 -24.46
C LEU A 18 12.49 -17.25 -23.08
N GLU A 19 13.80 -17.03 -23.01
CA GLU A 19 14.49 -16.66 -21.78
C GLU A 19 13.96 -15.34 -21.20
N LYS A 20 13.82 -14.31 -22.05
CA LYS A 20 13.22 -13.03 -21.65
C LYS A 20 11.80 -13.22 -21.12
N ARG A 21 10.97 -14.02 -21.81
CA ARG A 21 9.60 -14.31 -21.38
C ARG A 21 9.57 -15.06 -20.04
N GLY A 22 10.52 -15.97 -19.81
CA GLY A 22 10.70 -16.65 -18.53
C GLY A 22 11.06 -15.67 -17.40
N GLN A 23 11.94 -14.71 -17.66
CA GLN A 23 12.29 -13.66 -16.69
C GLN A 23 11.08 -12.78 -16.35
N GLU A 24 10.28 -12.38 -17.34
CA GLU A 24 9.06 -11.60 -17.16
C GLU A 24 8.05 -12.32 -16.26
N VAL A 25 7.77 -13.59 -16.54
CA VAL A 25 6.84 -14.40 -15.74
C VAL A 25 7.33 -14.57 -14.31
N ASN A 26 8.62 -14.86 -14.13
CA ASN A 26 9.20 -15.01 -12.78
C ASN A 26 9.14 -13.70 -11.97
N ALA A 27 9.36 -12.55 -12.62
CA ALA A 27 9.26 -11.25 -11.99
C ALA A 27 7.83 -10.94 -11.51
N LEU A 28 6.82 -11.21 -12.35
CA LEU A 28 5.41 -11.07 -11.98
C LEU A 28 5.02 -12.02 -10.84
N LEU A 29 5.45 -13.28 -10.91
CA LEU A 29 5.19 -14.26 -9.84
C LEU A 29 5.84 -13.86 -8.51
N LYS A 30 7.06 -13.32 -8.55
CA LYS A 30 7.74 -12.80 -7.34
C LYS A 30 6.92 -11.69 -6.71
N CYS A 31 6.49 -10.71 -7.50
CA CYS A 31 5.68 -9.59 -7.01
C CYS A 31 4.31 -10.05 -6.51
N ALA A 32 3.64 -10.97 -7.22
CA ALA A 32 2.37 -11.54 -6.77
C ALA A 32 2.50 -12.23 -5.40
N ARG A 33 3.62 -12.90 -5.13
CA ARG A 33 3.91 -13.47 -3.80
C ARG A 33 4.12 -12.37 -2.75
N ALA A 34 4.84 -11.30 -3.07
CA ALA A 34 5.03 -10.17 -2.15
C ALA A 34 3.69 -9.55 -1.72
N VAL A 35 2.76 -9.37 -2.67
CA VAL A 35 1.39 -8.88 -2.43
C VAL A 35 0.61 -9.74 -1.42
N LEU A 36 0.85 -11.06 -1.40
CA LEU A 36 0.16 -12.00 -0.51
C LEU A 36 0.76 -12.09 0.90
N HIS A 37 2.06 -11.79 1.05
CA HIS A 37 2.78 -11.98 2.30
C HIS A 37 2.96 -10.71 3.13
N SER A 38 2.89 -9.54 2.51
CA SER A 38 3.18 -8.27 3.18
C SER A 38 1.97 -7.69 3.90
N THR A 39 2.22 -7.05 5.04
CA THR A 39 1.24 -6.25 5.79
C THR A 39 1.34 -4.76 5.49
N SER A 40 2.43 -4.30 4.86
CA SER A 40 2.70 -2.90 4.56
C SER A 40 2.61 -2.65 3.06
N PHE A 41 1.70 -1.75 2.66
CA PHE A 41 1.66 -1.30 1.27
C PHE A 41 2.97 -0.65 0.83
N ALA A 42 3.61 0.15 1.70
CA ALA A 42 4.81 0.89 1.35
C ALA A 42 5.97 -0.04 0.95
N GLU A 43 6.20 -1.09 1.74
CA GLU A 43 7.23 -2.09 1.49
C GLU A 43 6.94 -2.90 0.21
N THR A 44 5.68 -3.31 0.03
CA THR A 44 5.25 -4.06 -1.15
C THR A 44 5.40 -3.24 -2.43
N ALA A 45 4.98 -1.97 -2.39
CA ALA A 45 5.10 -1.05 -3.51
C ALA A 45 6.57 -0.81 -3.88
N ARG A 46 7.47 -0.74 -2.88
CA ARG A 46 8.91 -0.64 -3.12
C ARG A 46 9.45 -1.88 -3.82
N GLU A 47 9.11 -3.08 -3.36
CA GLU A 47 9.57 -4.31 -3.99
C GLU A 47 9.05 -4.44 -5.44
N ILE A 48 7.77 -4.13 -5.67
CA ILE A 48 7.17 -4.13 -7.02
C ILE A 48 7.90 -3.14 -7.94
N PHE A 49 8.15 -1.93 -7.44
CA PHE A 49 8.87 -0.90 -8.18
C PHE A 49 10.28 -1.35 -8.56
N ASP A 50 11.04 -1.92 -7.63
CA ASP A 50 12.42 -2.35 -7.87
C ASP A 50 12.49 -3.44 -8.94
N VAL A 51 11.62 -4.45 -8.83
CA VAL A 51 11.52 -5.54 -9.81
C VAL A 51 11.12 -5.00 -11.18
N CYS A 52 10.12 -4.11 -11.24
CA CYS A 52 9.68 -3.50 -12.50
C CYS A 52 10.79 -2.67 -13.15
N ARG A 53 11.47 -1.82 -12.37
CA ARG A 53 12.56 -0.96 -12.82
C ARG A 53 13.71 -1.78 -13.39
N GLU A 54 14.15 -2.79 -12.65
CA GLU A 54 15.27 -3.66 -13.06
C GLU A 54 14.94 -4.48 -14.31
N LEU A 55 13.74 -5.06 -14.37
CA LEU A 55 13.30 -5.85 -15.52
C LEU A 55 13.21 -5.00 -16.79
N ILE A 56 12.69 -3.78 -16.70
CA ILE A 56 12.53 -2.86 -17.84
C ILE A 56 13.87 -2.20 -18.21
N GLY A 57 14.81 -2.10 -17.27
CA GLY A 57 16.11 -1.43 -17.46
C GLY A 57 16.03 0.10 -17.31
N ALA A 58 15.12 0.59 -16.48
CA ALA A 58 15.04 2.00 -16.07
C ALA A 58 16.00 2.28 -14.90
N THR A 59 16.37 3.55 -14.69
CA THR A 59 17.32 3.91 -13.60
C THR A 59 16.66 4.64 -12.45
N SER A 60 15.56 5.34 -12.70
CA SER A 60 14.89 6.20 -11.73
C SER A 60 13.37 6.05 -11.82
N GLY A 61 12.67 6.54 -10.80
CA GLY A 61 11.21 6.48 -10.76
C GLY A 61 10.64 6.68 -9.36
N TYR A 62 9.34 6.45 -9.23
CA TYR A 62 8.61 6.59 -7.97
C TYR A 62 7.29 5.82 -8.01
N VAL A 63 6.70 5.62 -6.84
CA VAL A 63 5.29 5.26 -6.69
C VAL A 63 4.58 6.39 -5.95
N ALA A 64 3.38 6.75 -6.40
CA ALA A 64 2.54 7.72 -5.73
C ALA A 64 1.09 7.26 -5.67
N LEU A 65 0.35 7.78 -4.69
CA LEU A 65 -1.08 7.58 -4.54
C LEU A 65 -1.83 8.83 -5.01
N LEU A 66 -3.01 8.63 -5.57
CA LEU A 66 -3.90 9.75 -5.90
C LEU A 66 -4.50 10.30 -4.60
N SER A 67 -4.40 11.62 -4.41
CA SER A 67 -5.00 12.31 -3.27
C SER A 67 -6.53 12.09 -3.22
N PRO A 68 -7.17 12.21 -2.05
CA PRO A 68 -8.62 11.99 -1.91
C PRO A 68 -9.49 12.90 -2.79
N ASP A 69 -9.03 14.13 -3.07
CA ASP A 69 -9.70 15.08 -3.97
C ASP A 69 -9.42 14.81 -5.45
N GLY A 70 -8.44 13.96 -5.78
CA GLY A 70 -8.07 13.59 -7.14
C GLY A 70 -7.17 14.60 -7.87
N GLU A 71 -6.69 15.62 -7.19
CA GLU A 71 -5.96 16.74 -7.81
C GLU A 71 -4.44 16.54 -7.81
N GLU A 72 -3.90 15.72 -6.92
CA GLU A 72 -2.45 15.59 -6.72
C GLU A 72 -1.97 14.14 -6.50
N ASN A 73 -0.68 13.91 -6.72
CA ASN A 73 0.02 12.70 -6.34
C ASN A 73 0.67 12.89 -4.96
N GLU A 74 0.31 12.02 -4.02
CA GLU A 74 1.01 11.82 -2.76
C GLU A 74 2.15 10.81 -2.98
N VAL A 75 3.38 11.29 -3.08
CA VAL A 75 4.55 10.45 -3.37
C VAL A 75 4.84 9.55 -2.18
N LEU A 76 4.85 8.24 -2.43
CA LEU A 76 5.16 7.25 -1.40
C LEU A 76 6.67 7.15 -1.17
N PHE A 77 7.45 7.12 -2.26
CA PHE A 77 8.91 7.18 -2.27
C PHE A 77 9.40 7.60 -3.64
N LEU A 78 10.64 8.07 -3.73
CA LEU A 78 11.33 8.43 -4.98
C LEU A 78 12.70 7.77 -5.05
N GLU A 79 13.02 7.21 -6.21
CA GLU A 79 14.32 6.64 -6.56
C GLU A 79 14.98 7.51 -7.63
N ALA A 80 16.00 8.27 -7.23
CA ALA A 80 16.66 9.22 -8.11
C ALA A 80 17.66 8.55 -9.10
N GLY A 81 17.98 7.27 -8.92
CA GLY A 81 18.86 6.55 -9.84
C GLY A 81 20.32 7.05 -9.79
N GLY A 82 20.76 7.51 -8.62
CA GLY A 82 22.11 8.08 -8.44
C GLY A 82 22.28 9.50 -8.98
N LEU A 83 21.18 10.20 -9.29
CA LEU A 83 21.18 11.59 -9.75
C LEU A 83 20.83 12.54 -8.59
N ASP A 84 21.45 13.72 -8.56
CA ASP A 84 21.15 14.76 -7.57
C ASP A 84 19.82 15.45 -7.91
N CYS A 85 18.71 14.94 -7.35
CA CYS A 85 17.43 15.62 -7.38
C CYS A 85 17.33 16.57 -6.18
N THR A 86 17.19 17.88 -6.45
CA THR A 86 17.08 18.92 -5.41
C THR A 86 15.67 19.44 -5.23
N VAL A 87 14.69 18.79 -5.87
CA VAL A 87 13.27 19.11 -5.72
C VAL A 87 12.86 18.86 -4.28
N ASP A 88 12.22 19.85 -3.66
CA ASP A 88 11.60 19.68 -2.34
C ASP A 88 10.57 18.55 -2.41
N GLN A 89 10.74 17.53 -1.58
CA GLN A 89 9.86 16.37 -1.55
C GLN A 89 8.45 16.70 -1.04
N ASN A 90 8.26 17.87 -0.41
CA ASN A 90 6.97 18.39 0.02
C ASN A 90 6.25 19.22 -1.04
N LEU A 91 6.87 19.46 -2.21
CA LEU A 91 6.20 20.17 -3.30
C LEU A 91 4.99 19.35 -3.77
N PRO A 92 3.81 19.99 -3.90
CA PRO A 92 2.63 19.33 -4.44
C PRO A 92 2.90 18.84 -5.86
N MET A 93 2.42 17.63 -6.16
CA MET A 93 2.60 17.00 -7.47
C MET A 93 1.24 16.89 -8.19
N PRO A 94 0.73 17.98 -8.77
CA PRO A 94 -0.60 17.99 -9.39
C PRO A 94 -0.72 17.02 -10.56
N ILE A 95 -1.93 16.50 -10.77
CA ILE A 95 -2.26 15.62 -11.90
C ILE A 95 -2.30 16.44 -13.19
N ARG A 96 -1.16 16.48 -13.89
CA ARG A 96 -1.03 17.21 -15.17
C ARG A 96 -0.06 16.52 -16.13
N GLY A 97 -0.05 17.01 -17.36
CA GLY A 97 0.81 16.50 -18.42
C GLY A 97 0.59 15.02 -18.73
N LEU A 98 1.67 14.29 -19.00
CA LEU A 98 1.60 12.86 -19.33
C LEU A 98 1.01 12.01 -18.19
N ARG A 99 1.16 12.42 -16.92
CA ARG A 99 0.51 11.75 -15.78
C ARG A 99 -1.01 11.79 -15.90
N ALA A 100 -1.56 12.97 -16.19
CA ALA A 100 -3.01 13.15 -16.37
C ALA A 100 -3.55 12.30 -17.52
N VAL A 101 -2.77 12.14 -18.60
CA VAL A 101 -3.12 11.24 -19.70
C VAL A 101 -3.21 9.78 -19.21
N SER A 102 -2.23 9.33 -18.41
CA SER A 102 -2.23 7.97 -17.84
C SER A 102 -3.46 7.72 -16.95
N TYR A 103 -3.75 8.66 -16.04
CA TYR A 103 -4.92 8.59 -15.16
C TYR A 103 -6.23 8.56 -15.96
N LYS A 104 -6.40 9.46 -16.94
CA LYS A 104 -7.61 9.56 -17.74
C LYS A 104 -7.87 8.31 -18.58
N LEU A 105 -6.82 7.77 -19.21
CA LEU A 105 -6.93 6.60 -20.08
C LEU A 105 -6.94 5.27 -19.32
N HIS A 106 -6.60 5.27 -18.02
CA HIS A 106 -6.37 4.06 -17.23
C HIS A 106 -5.37 3.10 -17.89
N LYS A 107 -4.34 3.66 -18.54
CA LYS A 107 -3.34 2.91 -19.32
C LYS A 107 -1.94 3.44 -19.09
N ALA A 108 -0.97 2.54 -19.26
CA ALA A 108 0.43 2.94 -19.30
C ALA A 108 0.70 3.78 -20.55
N VAL A 109 1.46 4.87 -20.38
CA VAL A 109 1.85 5.81 -21.43
C VAL A 109 3.31 6.19 -21.24
N TYR A 110 4.01 6.48 -22.33
CA TYR A 110 5.42 6.86 -22.27
C TYR A 110 5.76 7.94 -23.30
N ASP A 111 6.83 8.67 -23.04
CA ASP A 111 7.43 9.62 -23.97
C ASP A 111 8.95 9.46 -23.95
N ASN A 112 9.53 9.13 -25.11
CA ASN A 112 10.96 8.91 -25.28
C ASN A 112 11.77 10.18 -25.54
N ARG A 113 11.10 11.32 -25.66
CA ARG A 113 11.69 12.63 -25.93
C ARG A 113 11.18 13.66 -24.93
N PHE A 114 11.06 13.24 -23.67
CA PHE A 114 10.35 13.98 -22.63
C PHE A 114 10.91 15.39 -22.42
N MET A 115 12.25 15.55 -22.37
CA MET A 115 12.92 16.86 -22.26
C MET A 115 12.71 17.81 -23.43
N THR A 116 12.16 17.35 -24.55
CA THR A 116 11.85 18.17 -25.73
C THR A 116 10.36 18.22 -26.04
N SER A 117 9.53 17.64 -25.16
CA SER A 117 8.08 17.58 -25.31
C SER A 117 7.41 18.83 -24.73
N GLU A 118 6.11 18.97 -24.97
CA GLU A 118 5.28 20.00 -24.31
C GLU A 118 5.20 19.82 -22.79
N TRP A 119 5.57 18.64 -22.26
CA TRP A 119 5.43 18.31 -20.84
C TRP A 119 6.49 18.93 -19.94
N VAL A 120 7.60 19.41 -20.51
CA VAL A 120 8.73 20.02 -19.78
C VAL A 120 8.28 21.21 -18.95
N GLY A 121 7.32 21.99 -19.45
CA GLY A 121 6.78 23.16 -18.75
C GLY A 121 6.12 22.85 -17.40
N PHE A 122 5.84 21.58 -17.12
CA PHE A 122 5.26 21.12 -15.86
C PHE A 122 6.30 20.64 -14.83
N MET A 123 7.60 20.65 -15.16
CA MET A 123 8.64 20.23 -14.22
C MET A 123 9.00 21.35 -13.23
N PRO A 124 9.14 21.03 -11.93
CA PRO A 124 9.69 21.97 -10.97
C PRO A 124 11.19 22.22 -11.23
N ALA A 125 11.68 23.36 -10.77
CA ALA A 125 13.12 23.64 -10.77
C ALA A 125 13.87 22.64 -9.88
N GLY A 126 15.11 22.29 -10.24
CA GLY A 126 15.94 21.34 -9.48
C GLY A 126 15.71 19.86 -9.81
N HIS A 127 14.82 19.56 -10.77
CA HIS A 127 14.56 18.21 -11.23
C HIS A 127 15.71 17.67 -12.10
N VAL A 128 16.02 16.38 -11.94
CA VAL A 128 17.00 15.67 -12.77
C VAL A 128 16.54 15.60 -14.23
N VAL A 129 17.49 15.48 -15.16
CA VAL A 129 17.17 15.30 -16.58
C VAL A 129 16.46 13.95 -16.76
N LEU A 130 15.26 14.00 -17.34
CA LEU A 130 14.45 12.83 -17.67
C LEU A 130 14.41 12.64 -19.19
N GLU A 131 15.34 11.87 -19.76
CA GLU A 131 15.40 11.64 -21.22
C GLU A 131 14.11 11.02 -21.75
N ASN A 132 13.62 10.01 -21.03
CA ASN A 132 12.40 9.30 -21.33
C ASN A 132 11.67 8.94 -20.04
N VAL A 133 10.34 8.91 -20.10
CA VAL A 133 9.47 8.59 -18.96
C VAL A 133 8.39 7.62 -19.37
N LEU A 134 7.96 6.78 -18.44
CA LEU A 134 6.80 5.91 -18.55
C LEU A 134 6.00 6.01 -17.26
N PHE A 135 4.69 6.21 -17.41
CA PHE A 135 3.73 6.21 -16.32
C PHE A 135 2.75 5.05 -16.51
N ALA A 136 2.59 4.23 -15.48
CA ALA A 136 1.59 3.18 -15.41
C ALA A 136 0.65 3.44 -14.22
N PRO A 137 -0.67 3.48 -14.42
CA PRO A 137 -1.60 3.73 -13.34
C PRO A 137 -1.77 2.49 -12.46
N LEU A 138 -1.91 2.71 -11.15
CA LEU A 138 -2.37 1.68 -10.22
C LEU A 138 -3.88 1.61 -10.37
N VAL A 139 -4.38 0.66 -11.16
CA VAL A 139 -5.81 0.52 -11.46
C VAL A 139 -6.42 -0.57 -10.60
N ASN A 140 -7.49 -0.22 -9.86
CA ASN A 140 -8.34 -1.18 -9.17
C ASN A 140 -9.81 -0.87 -9.49
N ASP A 141 -10.60 -1.90 -9.80
CA ASP A 141 -12.02 -1.77 -10.20
C ASP A 141 -12.26 -0.67 -11.25
N ASN A 142 -11.41 -0.63 -12.28
CA ASN A 142 -11.45 0.35 -13.37
C ASN A 142 -11.30 1.82 -12.92
N ARG A 143 -10.70 2.05 -11.75
CA ARG A 143 -10.33 3.36 -11.21
C ARG A 143 -8.84 3.43 -10.95
N ALA A 144 -8.18 4.47 -11.45
CA ALA A 144 -6.79 4.75 -11.12
C ALA A 144 -6.69 5.37 -9.70
N VAL A 145 -5.96 4.71 -8.81
CA VAL A 145 -5.79 5.09 -7.39
C VAL A 145 -4.36 5.54 -7.06
N GLY A 146 -3.46 5.52 -8.04
CA GLY A 146 -2.06 5.88 -7.91
C GLY A 146 -1.32 5.78 -9.24
N LEU A 147 -0.03 6.03 -9.21
CA LEU A 147 0.85 6.01 -10.37
C LEU A 147 2.21 5.37 -10.05
N LEU A 148 2.65 4.47 -10.92
CA LEU A 148 4.02 3.99 -11.04
C LEU A 148 4.70 4.82 -12.12
N GLY A 149 5.74 5.58 -11.75
CA GLY A 149 6.58 6.29 -12.70
C GLY A 149 7.96 5.64 -12.80
N ILE A 150 8.45 5.38 -14.00
CA ILE A 150 9.83 4.97 -14.26
C ILE A 150 10.43 5.83 -15.37
N ALA A 151 11.73 6.05 -15.33
CA ALA A 151 12.40 6.95 -16.26
C ALA A 151 13.84 6.51 -16.59
N ASN A 152 14.37 7.12 -17.65
CA ASN A 152 15.77 7.02 -18.08
C ASN A 152 16.18 5.58 -18.45
N LYS A 153 15.31 4.86 -19.16
CA LYS A 153 15.65 3.61 -19.82
C LYS A 153 16.56 3.88 -21.02
N LYS A 154 17.71 3.20 -21.08
CA LYS A 154 18.60 3.29 -22.25
C LYS A 154 17.90 2.77 -23.51
N GLY A 155 17.87 3.58 -24.57
CA GLY A 155 17.20 3.23 -25.84
C GLY A 155 15.70 3.53 -25.87
N GLY A 156 15.14 4.06 -24.77
CA GLY A 156 13.72 4.43 -24.68
C GLY A 156 12.80 3.27 -24.34
N PHE A 157 11.56 3.64 -23.98
CA PHE A 157 10.47 2.74 -23.69
C PHE A 157 9.76 2.27 -24.96
N THR A 158 9.19 1.08 -24.89
CA THR A 158 8.43 0.39 -25.94
C THR A 158 7.04 0.02 -25.44
N ASP A 159 6.15 -0.37 -26.34
CA ASP A 159 4.84 -0.91 -25.97
C ASP A 159 4.93 -2.16 -25.08
N GLU A 160 6.01 -2.94 -25.21
CA GLU A 160 6.25 -4.08 -24.32
C GLU A 160 6.56 -3.63 -22.89
N ASP A 161 7.37 -2.58 -22.73
CA ASP A 161 7.64 -1.98 -21.42
C ASP A 161 6.36 -1.40 -20.80
N ALA A 162 5.54 -0.73 -21.60
CA ALA A 162 4.25 -0.20 -21.15
C ALA A 162 3.31 -1.32 -20.67
N ARG A 163 3.25 -2.45 -21.39
CA ARG A 163 2.47 -3.63 -20.96
C ARG A 163 3.01 -4.22 -19.66
N MET A 164 4.33 -4.34 -19.51
CA MET A 164 4.92 -4.88 -18.28
C MET A 164 4.69 -3.94 -17.09
N ALA A 165 4.94 -2.64 -17.26
CA ALA A 165 4.70 -1.64 -16.22
C ALA A 165 3.22 -1.58 -15.80
N ALA A 166 2.29 -1.74 -16.75
CA ALA A 166 0.86 -1.85 -16.43
C ALA A 166 0.57 -3.05 -15.53
N ALA A 167 1.14 -4.23 -15.82
CA ALA A 167 0.96 -5.42 -14.98
C ALA A 167 1.52 -5.22 -13.55
N PHE A 168 2.67 -4.56 -13.40
CA PHE A 168 3.18 -4.20 -12.07
C PHE A 168 2.32 -3.13 -11.38
N GLY A 169 1.78 -2.17 -12.13
CA GLY A 169 0.81 -1.20 -11.63
C GLY A 169 -0.46 -1.85 -11.07
N GLU A 170 -0.98 -2.88 -11.74
CA GLU A 170 -2.11 -3.68 -11.25
C GLU A 170 -1.75 -4.42 -9.95
N LEU A 171 -0.58 -5.06 -9.88
CA LEU A 171 -0.12 -5.71 -8.65
C LEU A 171 0.01 -4.73 -7.47
N ALA A 172 0.52 -3.52 -7.73
CA ALA A 172 0.60 -2.48 -6.71
C ALA A 172 -0.78 -1.97 -6.28
N ALA A 173 -1.74 -1.88 -7.21
CA ALA A 173 -3.13 -1.54 -6.89
C ALA A 173 -3.79 -2.60 -5.99
N ILE A 174 -3.56 -3.88 -6.27
CA ILE A 174 -4.03 -5.00 -5.44
C ILE A 174 -3.37 -4.93 -4.04
N ALA A 175 -2.06 -4.68 -3.96
CA ALA A 175 -1.36 -4.50 -2.69
C ALA A 175 -1.99 -3.39 -1.84
N LEU A 176 -2.31 -2.25 -2.46
CA LEU A 176 -2.96 -1.13 -1.79
C LEU A 176 -4.34 -1.51 -1.26
N GLN A 177 -5.14 -2.23 -2.07
CA GLN A 177 -6.45 -2.70 -1.66
C GLN A 177 -6.39 -3.68 -0.49
N ASN A 178 -5.43 -4.62 -0.52
CA ASN A 178 -5.21 -5.59 0.56
C ASN A 178 -4.87 -4.87 1.87
N SER A 179 -3.89 -3.96 1.84
CA SER A 179 -3.49 -3.18 3.02
C SER A 179 -4.66 -2.36 3.59
N ARG A 180 -5.38 -1.61 2.74
CA ARG A 180 -6.57 -0.85 3.17
C ARG A 180 -7.67 -1.74 3.76
N THR A 181 -7.84 -2.95 3.25
CA THR A 181 -8.84 -3.90 3.74
C THR A 181 -8.43 -4.47 5.10
N LEU A 182 -7.15 -4.78 5.28
CA LEU A 182 -6.59 -5.20 6.56
C LEU A 182 -6.73 -4.11 7.63
N ASP A 183 -6.41 -2.86 7.30
CA ASP A 183 -6.54 -1.73 8.23
C ASP A 183 -7.99 -1.53 8.68
N LYS A 184 -8.94 -1.61 7.73
CA LYS A 184 -10.38 -1.53 8.03
C LYS A 184 -10.84 -2.67 8.92
N LEU A 185 -10.36 -3.90 8.67
CA LEU A 185 -10.69 -5.06 9.50
C LEU A 185 -10.14 -4.90 10.92
N GLN A 186 -8.89 -4.45 11.06
CA GLN A 186 -8.28 -4.19 12.37
C GLN A 186 -9.02 -3.08 13.14
N ALA A 187 -9.38 -1.98 12.47
CA ALA A 187 -10.15 -0.90 13.07
C ALA A 187 -11.54 -1.38 13.51
N ALA A 188 -12.23 -2.19 12.68
CA ALA A 188 -13.52 -2.77 13.05
C ALA A 188 -13.41 -3.69 14.28
N LEU A 189 -12.38 -4.54 14.33
CA LEU A 189 -12.11 -5.41 15.49
C LEU A 189 -11.80 -4.61 16.76
N GLN A 190 -11.04 -3.52 16.65
CA GLN A 190 -10.79 -2.63 17.78
C GLN A 190 -12.08 -1.95 18.27
N ASN A 191 -12.93 -1.48 17.35
CA ASN A 191 -14.22 -0.89 17.71
C ASN A 191 -15.13 -1.88 18.44
N ILE A 192 -15.18 -3.14 17.97
CA ILE A 192 -15.92 -4.21 18.67
C ILE A 192 -15.36 -4.41 20.09
N LYS A 193 -14.04 -4.49 20.26
CA LYS A 193 -13.42 -4.62 21.59
C LYS A 193 -13.77 -3.45 22.51
N THR A 194 -13.74 -2.22 22.01
CA THR A 194 -14.12 -1.03 22.80
C THR A 194 -15.60 -1.06 23.18
N LEU A 195 -16.49 -1.38 22.23
CA LEU A 195 -17.93 -1.47 22.49
C LEU A 195 -18.27 -2.57 23.50
N HIS A 196 -17.66 -3.75 23.39
CA HIS A 196 -17.79 -4.83 24.38
C HIS A 196 -17.20 -4.46 25.74
N GLY A 197 -16.23 -3.53 25.79
CA GLY A 197 -15.68 -2.99 27.04
C GLY A 197 -16.60 -1.99 27.75
N LEU A 198 -17.61 -1.45 27.06
CA LEU A 198 -18.60 -0.56 27.66
C LEU A 198 -19.73 -1.38 28.27
N LEU A 199 -19.68 -1.58 29.58
CA LEU A 199 -20.74 -2.27 30.31
C LEU A 199 -21.93 -1.32 30.55
N PRO A 200 -23.11 -1.58 29.97
CA PRO A 200 -24.28 -0.74 30.17
C PRO A 200 -24.79 -0.89 31.61
N ILE A 201 -24.43 0.06 32.48
CA ILE A 201 -24.86 0.08 33.88
C ILE A 201 -26.10 0.96 34.10
N CYS A 202 -26.93 0.57 35.07
CA CYS A 202 -27.93 1.47 35.61
C CYS A 202 -27.25 2.54 36.44
N SER A 203 -27.44 3.82 36.10
CA SER A 203 -26.79 4.93 36.81
C SER A 203 -27.20 5.01 38.29
N SER A 204 -28.40 4.55 38.64
CA SER A 204 -28.93 4.54 40.00
C SER A 204 -28.45 3.33 40.83
N CYS A 205 -28.62 2.10 40.35
CA CYS A 205 -28.34 0.89 41.15
C CYS A 205 -27.10 0.09 40.73
N LYS A 206 -26.37 0.55 39.70
CA LYS A 206 -25.11 -0.03 39.18
C LYS A 206 -25.18 -1.47 38.65
N LYS A 207 -26.39 -2.05 38.53
CA LYS A 207 -26.60 -3.31 37.80
C LYS A 207 -26.14 -3.17 36.35
N ILE A 208 -25.59 -4.23 35.78
CA ILE A 208 -25.19 -4.31 34.37
C ILE A 208 -26.31 -4.97 33.57
N ARG A 209 -26.63 -4.44 32.40
CA ARG A 209 -27.54 -5.08 31.44
C ARG A 209 -26.77 -6.06 30.57
N ASP A 210 -27.21 -7.31 30.52
CA ASP A 210 -26.62 -8.33 29.64
C ASP A 210 -27.13 -8.26 28.20
N ASP A 211 -26.58 -9.11 27.33
CA ASP A 211 -26.92 -9.19 25.90
C ASP A 211 -28.37 -9.63 25.64
N LYS A 212 -29.03 -10.27 26.63
CA LYS A 212 -30.44 -10.66 26.58
C LYS A 212 -31.36 -9.56 27.11
N GLY A 213 -30.80 -8.46 27.62
CA GLY A 213 -31.51 -7.32 28.17
C GLY A 213 -31.86 -7.43 29.65
N TYR A 214 -31.39 -8.46 30.37
CA TYR A 214 -31.63 -8.61 31.81
C TYR A 214 -30.62 -7.80 32.63
N TRP A 215 -31.06 -7.32 33.80
CA TRP A 215 -30.24 -6.53 34.72
C TRP A 215 -29.66 -7.39 35.83
N ASN A 216 -28.34 -7.60 35.78
CA ASN A 216 -27.61 -8.45 36.70
C ASN A 216 -26.76 -7.63 37.68
N HIS A 217 -26.45 -8.23 38.83
CA HIS A 217 -25.43 -7.69 39.73
C HIS A 217 -24.04 -7.79 39.09
N LEU A 218 -23.14 -6.86 39.41
CA LEU A 218 -21.81 -6.76 38.82
C LEU A 218 -21.05 -8.07 38.95
N GLU A 219 -21.10 -8.68 40.14
CA GLU A 219 -20.37 -9.88 40.49
C GLU A 219 -20.80 -11.08 39.66
N VAL A 220 -22.11 -11.23 39.45
CA VAL A 220 -22.70 -12.28 38.62
C VAL A 220 -22.28 -12.07 37.16
N TYR A 221 -22.44 -10.85 36.66
CA TYR A 221 -22.09 -10.54 35.28
C TYR A 221 -20.61 -10.81 34.98
N ILE A 222 -19.70 -10.35 35.84
CA ILE A 222 -18.25 -10.53 35.63
C ILE A 222 -17.84 -12.01 35.73
N ARG A 223 -18.41 -12.77 36.69
CA ARG A 223 -18.15 -14.21 36.80
C ARG A 223 -18.63 -14.99 35.56
N ASP A 224 -19.77 -14.61 35.00
CA ASP A 224 -20.34 -15.30 33.84
C ASP A 224 -19.65 -14.94 32.50
N HIS A 225 -18.93 -13.81 32.46
CA HIS A 225 -18.35 -13.25 31.22
C HIS A 225 -16.83 -13.08 31.25
N SER A 226 -16.15 -13.59 32.28
CA SER A 226 -14.69 -13.56 32.38
C SER A 226 -14.17 -14.71 33.27
N ASP A 227 -12.85 -14.94 33.24
CA ASP A 227 -12.21 -15.91 34.15
C ASP A 227 -12.02 -15.36 35.58
N ALA A 228 -12.58 -14.18 35.90
CA ALA A 228 -12.44 -13.56 37.22
C ALA A 228 -13.47 -14.13 38.22
N ASP A 229 -13.02 -14.35 39.45
CA ASP A 229 -13.89 -14.70 40.57
C ASP A 229 -13.73 -13.70 41.73
N PHE A 230 -14.76 -13.59 42.56
CA PHE A 230 -14.80 -12.62 43.66
C PHE A 230 -14.56 -13.30 45.00
N THR A 231 -13.52 -12.84 45.70
CA THR A 231 -13.32 -13.13 47.13
C THR A 231 -13.92 -11.99 47.96
N HIS A 232 -14.40 -12.32 49.16
CA HIS A 232 -15.01 -11.34 50.05
C HIS A 232 -13.98 -10.87 51.08
N SER A 233 -13.71 -9.57 51.09
CA SER A 233 -12.94 -8.89 52.14
C SER A 233 -13.55 -7.52 52.41
N LEU A 234 -13.22 -6.95 53.57
CA LEU A 234 -13.59 -5.58 53.90
C LEU A 234 -12.34 -4.71 53.78
N CYS A 235 -12.42 -3.58 53.08
CA CYS A 235 -11.33 -2.60 53.08
C CYS A 235 -11.17 -1.96 54.47
N PRO A 236 -10.01 -1.38 54.80
CA PRO A 236 -9.77 -0.77 56.11
C PRO A 236 -10.86 0.22 56.53
N ASP A 237 -11.31 1.10 55.62
CA ASP A 237 -12.36 2.08 55.90
C ASP A 237 -13.69 1.43 56.29
N CYS A 238 -14.08 0.36 55.59
CA CYS A 238 -15.29 -0.40 55.87
C CYS A 238 -15.18 -1.16 57.19
N ILE A 239 -14.01 -1.73 57.52
CA ILE A 239 -13.79 -2.40 58.82
C ILE A 239 -13.91 -1.38 59.94
N THR A 240 -13.25 -0.23 59.86
CA THR A 240 -13.33 0.80 60.90
C THR A 240 -14.76 1.30 61.09
N LYS A 241 -15.53 1.42 60.01
CA LYS A 241 -16.92 1.88 60.07
C LYS A 241 -17.87 0.83 60.65
N LEU A 242 -17.78 -0.42 60.21
CA LEU A 242 -18.70 -1.50 60.60
C LEU A 242 -18.32 -2.16 61.93
N TYR A 243 -17.02 -2.18 62.23
CA TYR A 243 -16.43 -2.82 63.41
C TYR A 243 -15.45 -1.86 64.12
N PRO A 244 -15.92 -0.69 64.59
CA PRO A 244 -15.05 0.34 65.19
C PRO A 244 -14.30 -0.11 66.45
N THR A 245 -14.73 -1.20 67.10
CA THR A 245 -14.09 -1.77 68.29
C THR A 245 -13.13 -2.91 67.98
N LEU A 246 -13.05 -3.36 66.73
CA LEU A 246 -12.14 -4.43 66.32
C LEU A 246 -10.74 -3.84 66.15
N LYS A 247 -9.81 -4.19 67.04
CA LYS A 247 -8.39 -3.86 66.87
C LYS A 247 -7.83 -4.81 65.81
N LEU A 248 -7.47 -4.26 64.65
CA LEU A 248 -6.68 -4.98 63.66
C LEU A 248 -5.22 -4.92 64.14
N ASP A 249 -4.67 -6.07 64.51
CA ASP A 249 -3.26 -6.23 64.87
C ASP A 249 -2.38 -6.28 63.61
#